data_AF-A0A7X3MGD4-F1
#
_entry.id   AF-A0A7X3MGD4-F1
#
_cell.length_a   1.000
_cell.length_b   1.000
_cell.length_c   1.000
_cell.angle_alpha   90.00
_cell.angle_beta   90.00
_cell.angle_gamma   90.00
#
_symmetry.space_group_name_H-M   'P 1'
#
loop_
_entity.id
_entity.type
_entity.pdbx_description
1 polymer ?
#
loop_
_entity_poly.entity_id
_entity_poly.type
_entity_poly.pdbx_seq_one_letter_code
_entity_poly.pdbx_strand_id
1 'polypeptide(L)'
;MEMGNTIFNKKIVKKRVIIYGAHLVASEVYQCLRKHRPDIKVETFAVTDVEDNPDVLEGIVVKRISDLEAHPYPYILIAMPEKYHEEAIRTLETLGFMDFEKIGLKKVSILKGKDMIQDINKNSKKFFLAESLYDYSWLDIFEKDGFGNKKEDRHYKFTILTRLSDTGLLEKLEKLDFRKDYERLLGPYLSLEQLETADDKSIGLDESHVAVYMVTCQKDKALKAKYQPYRYVHPLQAGAVLVDIQRTRLADDMGENISEKNMSFAEMTAMYWIWKNAPSTKYKGLCHYRRHFVMNEKQAEELERNNIDVVLTTPRLVLNGIKEMFLSDTPVKEDVFENMMNSLQDMAGNTYADYAKRYFDGFFYYPNNMLIAKEKIFNDYCNWIFSILFCMEQNDLKNHVVKNDRHIAFAAELLTSLYFSFHKDDLKIAVTDYLFLE
;
A
#
# COMPACT_ATOMS: atom_id res chain seq x y z
N MET A 1 -10.17 -15.83 -24.07
CA MET A 1 -11.52 -15.60 -24.64
C MET A 1 -12.65 -15.89 -23.63
N GLU A 2 -12.59 -16.94 -22.80
CA GLU A 2 -13.65 -17.20 -21.80
C GLU A 2 -13.70 -16.18 -20.65
N MET A 3 -12.56 -15.66 -20.15
CA MET A 3 -12.53 -14.75 -19.00
C MET A 3 -13.08 -13.33 -19.26
N GLY A 4 -12.85 -12.77 -20.45
CA GLY A 4 -13.42 -11.48 -20.84
C GLY A 4 -14.96 -11.48 -20.85
N ASN A 5 -15.57 -12.64 -21.11
CA ASN A 5 -17.03 -12.84 -21.09
C ASN A 5 -17.61 -12.97 -19.68
N THR A 6 -16.80 -13.29 -18.67
CA THR A 6 -17.22 -13.32 -17.25
C THR A 6 -17.16 -11.96 -16.56
N ILE A 7 -16.36 -11.03 -17.09
CA ILE A 7 -16.12 -9.71 -16.47
C ILE A 7 -16.92 -8.62 -17.14
N PHE A 8 -17.03 -8.64 -18.47
CA PHE A 8 -17.89 -7.73 -19.20
C PHE A 8 -19.17 -8.47 -19.56
N ASN A 9 -20.30 -7.91 -19.16
CA ASN A 9 -21.59 -8.56 -19.35
C ASN A 9 -21.82 -8.93 -20.83
N LYS A 10 -22.29 -10.16 -21.09
CA LYS A 10 -22.75 -10.59 -22.42
C LYS A 10 -23.89 -9.71 -22.97
N LYS A 11 -24.56 -8.94 -22.09
CA LYS A 11 -25.55 -7.90 -22.43
C LYS A 11 -24.99 -6.66 -23.14
N ILE A 12 -23.68 -6.55 -23.44
CA ILE A 12 -23.18 -5.48 -24.32
C ILE A 12 -23.64 -5.80 -25.76
N VAL A 13 -24.91 -5.52 -26.07
CA VAL A 13 -25.63 -5.97 -27.28
C VAL A 13 -25.14 -5.22 -28.52
N LYS A 14 -24.79 -3.92 -28.39
CA LYS A 14 -24.44 -3.07 -29.55
C LYS A 14 -22.96 -2.81 -29.76
N LYS A 15 -22.09 -3.51 -29.03
CA LYS A 15 -20.62 -3.37 -29.15
C LYS A 15 -20.14 -1.92 -29.01
N ARG A 16 -20.89 -1.05 -28.31
CA ARG A 16 -20.53 0.34 -28.05
C ARG A 16 -20.77 0.67 -26.59
N VAL A 17 -19.77 1.29 -25.96
CA VAL A 17 -19.80 1.64 -24.54
C VAL A 17 -19.26 3.04 -24.31
N ILE A 18 -19.70 3.67 -23.22
CA ILE A 18 -19.02 4.81 -22.60
C ILE A 18 -18.35 4.30 -21.34
N ILE A 19 -17.12 4.74 -21.09
CA ILE A 19 -16.46 4.50 -19.81
C ILE A 19 -16.66 5.74 -18.94
N TYR A 20 -17.34 5.59 -17.81
CA TYR A 20 -17.57 6.67 -16.85
C TYR A 20 -16.47 6.67 -15.79
N GLY A 21 -15.62 7.69 -15.84
CA GLY A 21 -14.34 7.83 -15.15
C GLY A 21 -13.23 8.20 -16.14
N ALA A 22 -12.20 8.94 -15.70
CA ALA A 22 -11.09 9.40 -16.56
C ALA A 22 -9.71 9.35 -15.89
N HIS A 23 -9.52 8.40 -14.97
CA HIS A 23 -8.24 8.17 -14.31
C HIS A 23 -7.78 6.72 -14.47
N LEU A 24 -6.88 6.26 -13.61
CA LEU A 24 -6.22 4.95 -13.70
C LEU A 24 -7.20 3.79 -13.89
N VAL A 25 -8.23 3.65 -13.05
CA VAL A 25 -9.22 2.55 -13.21
C VAL A 25 -9.90 2.59 -14.59
N ALA A 26 -10.24 3.77 -15.11
CA ALA A 26 -10.88 3.92 -16.42
C ALA A 26 -9.94 3.55 -17.58
N SER A 27 -8.69 4.02 -17.53
CA SER A 27 -7.64 3.63 -18.49
C SER A 27 -7.44 2.11 -18.51
N GLU A 28 -7.40 1.48 -17.34
CA GLU A 28 -7.17 0.04 -17.22
C GLU A 28 -8.37 -0.79 -17.70
N VAL A 29 -9.59 -0.32 -17.44
CA VAL A 29 -10.80 -0.91 -18.01
C VAL A 29 -10.79 -0.81 -19.54
N TYR A 30 -10.38 0.33 -20.09
CA TYR A 30 -10.21 0.48 -21.54
C TYR A 30 -9.19 -0.51 -22.10
N GLN A 31 -8.01 -0.61 -21.51
CA GLN A 31 -6.96 -1.53 -21.97
C GLN A 31 -7.44 -3.00 -21.91
N CYS A 32 -8.11 -3.39 -20.81
CA CYS A 32 -8.72 -4.71 -20.67
C CYS A 32 -9.77 -4.98 -21.76
N LEU A 33 -10.63 -4.01 -22.09
CA LEU A 33 -11.60 -4.15 -23.18
C LEU A 33 -10.90 -4.34 -24.53
N ARG A 34 -9.88 -3.53 -24.83
CA ARG A 34 -9.11 -3.65 -26.08
C ARG A 34 -8.47 -5.03 -26.24
N LYS A 35 -7.96 -5.61 -25.16
CA LYS A 35 -7.33 -6.94 -25.15
C LYS A 35 -8.34 -8.09 -25.27
N HIS A 36 -9.41 -8.07 -24.47
CA HIS A 36 -10.33 -9.22 -24.34
C HIS A 36 -11.59 -9.13 -25.20
N ARG A 37 -12.03 -7.93 -25.53
CA ARG A 37 -13.25 -7.63 -26.29
C ARG A 37 -12.99 -6.54 -27.33
N PRO A 38 -12.04 -6.74 -28.26
CA PRO A 38 -11.71 -5.75 -29.30
C PRO A 38 -12.91 -5.45 -30.22
N ASP A 39 -13.93 -6.30 -30.20
CA ASP A 39 -15.20 -6.09 -30.88
C ASP A 39 -16.02 -4.94 -30.30
N ILE A 40 -15.80 -4.57 -29.03
CA ILE A 40 -16.46 -3.45 -28.36
C ILE A 40 -15.69 -2.15 -28.65
N LYS A 41 -16.40 -1.15 -29.18
CA LYS A 41 -15.93 0.22 -29.38
C LYS A 41 -16.23 1.07 -28.15
N VAL A 42 -15.22 1.73 -27.61
CA VAL A 42 -15.40 2.80 -26.61
C VAL A 42 -15.65 4.10 -27.38
N GLU A 43 -16.81 4.74 -27.15
CA GLU A 43 -17.18 5.97 -27.87
C GLU A 43 -16.50 7.20 -27.28
N THR A 44 -16.48 7.30 -25.96
CA THR A 44 -15.85 8.39 -25.21
C THR A 44 -15.58 7.92 -23.79
N PHE A 45 -14.65 8.58 -23.12
CA PHE A 45 -14.67 8.63 -21.66
C PHE A 45 -15.65 9.71 -21.22
N ALA A 46 -16.30 9.53 -20.08
CA ALA A 46 -17.23 10.49 -19.52
C ALA A 46 -16.91 10.78 -18.05
N VAL A 47 -17.20 12.00 -17.60
CA VAL A 47 -16.99 12.48 -16.21
C VAL A 47 -18.14 13.40 -15.79
N THR A 48 -18.37 13.55 -14.49
CA THR A 48 -19.34 14.53 -13.96
C THR A 48 -18.90 15.95 -14.30
N ASP A 49 -17.60 16.23 -14.12
CA ASP A 49 -16.96 17.49 -14.44
C ASP A 49 -15.61 17.28 -15.11
N VAL A 50 -15.26 18.18 -16.02
CA VAL A 50 -14.01 18.17 -16.78
C VAL A 50 -12.87 18.91 -16.08
N GLU A 51 -13.15 19.78 -15.10
CA GLU A 51 -12.15 20.70 -14.51
C GLU A 51 -10.88 20.00 -13.97
N ASP A 52 -11.01 18.82 -13.37
CA ASP A 52 -9.89 18.03 -12.81
C ASP A 52 -9.56 16.76 -13.62
N ASN A 53 -10.08 16.64 -14.84
CA ASN A 53 -9.93 15.46 -15.67
C ASN A 53 -9.16 15.78 -16.96
N PRO A 54 -8.39 14.81 -17.50
CA PRO A 54 -7.68 15.04 -18.76
C PRO A 54 -8.68 15.24 -19.90
N ASP A 55 -8.36 16.11 -20.87
CA ASP A 55 -9.20 16.27 -22.08
C ASP A 55 -9.23 15.00 -22.94
N VAL A 56 -8.17 14.20 -22.88
CA VAL A 56 -7.97 12.98 -23.65
C VAL A 56 -7.34 11.90 -22.77
N LEU A 57 -7.91 10.70 -22.79
CA LEU A 57 -7.39 9.51 -22.14
C LEU A 57 -7.31 8.37 -23.15
N GLU A 58 -6.17 7.68 -23.23
CA GLU A 58 -5.94 6.58 -24.20
C GLU A 58 -6.23 6.97 -25.67
N GLY A 59 -6.03 8.25 -26.01
CA GLY A 59 -6.33 8.81 -27.33
C GLY A 59 -7.81 9.05 -27.61
N ILE A 60 -8.68 8.91 -26.61
CA ILE A 60 -10.13 9.14 -26.69
C ILE A 60 -10.48 10.36 -25.85
N VAL A 61 -11.35 11.22 -26.38
CA VAL A 61 -11.82 12.43 -25.69
C VAL A 61 -12.57 12.08 -24.40
N VAL A 62 -12.40 12.91 -23.38
CA VAL A 62 -13.19 12.89 -22.15
C VAL A 62 -14.27 13.96 -22.26
N LYS A 63 -15.53 13.59 -21.99
CA LYS A 63 -16.68 14.49 -22.08
C LYS A 63 -17.44 14.57 -20.77
N ARG A 64 -18.19 15.66 -20.58
CA ARG A 64 -19.16 15.72 -19.49
C ARG A 64 -20.31 14.76 -19.78
N ILE A 65 -20.71 13.96 -18.79
CA ILE A 65 -21.78 12.97 -18.95
C ILE A 65 -23.14 13.61 -19.27
N SER A 66 -23.38 14.84 -18.78
CA SER A 66 -24.59 15.62 -19.08
C SER A 66 -24.70 16.08 -20.53
N ASP A 67 -23.58 16.08 -21.27
CA ASP A 67 -23.55 16.51 -22.67
C ASP A 67 -23.84 15.34 -23.61
N LEU A 68 -24.11 14.15 -23.06
CA LEU A 68 -24.35 12.91 -23.79
C LEU A 68 -25.83 12.53 -23.74
N GLU A 69 -26.34 11.94 -24.82
CA GLU A 69 -27.73 11.50 -24.91
C GLU A 69 -27.92 10.13 -24.25
N ALA A 70 -28.88 10.02 -23.33
CA ALA A 70 -29.16 8.80 -22.58
C ALA A 70 -29.89 7.70 -23.38
N HIS A 71 -30.28 7.96 -24.63
CA HIS A 71 -31.06 7.02 -25.43
C HIS A 71 -30.66 6.97 -26.91
N PRO A 72 -30.75 5.78 -27.55
CA PRO A 72 -31.00 4.44 -26.98
C PRO A 72 -29.71 3.68 -26.62
N TYR A 73 -28.55 4.34 -26.75
CA TYR A 73 -27.18 3.83 -26.54
C TYR A 73 -26.29 5.00 -26.11
N PRO A 74 -25.20 4.75 -25.37
CA PRO A 74 -24.54 3.45 -25.16
C PRO A 74 -24.58 2.91 -23.72
N TYR A 75 -24.14 1.64 -23.56
CA TYR A 75 -24.00 0.98 -22.26
C TYR A 75 -22.85 1.62 -21.47
N ILE A 76 -23.09 1.97 -20.21
CA ILE A 76 -22.11 2.70 -19.39
C ILE A 76 -21.29 1.70 -18.55
N LEU A 77 -19.97 1.84 -18.58
CA LEU A 77 -19.06 1.12 -17.69
C LEU A 77 -18.58 2.11 -16.63
N ILE A 78 -19.07 1.96 -15.40
CA ILE A 78 -18.65 2.79 -14.26
C ILE A 78 -17.26 2.29 -13.82
N ALA A 79 -16.21 2.98 -14.25
CA ALA A 79 -14.81 2.57 -14.10
C ALA A 79 -14.05 3.50 -13.15
N MET A 80 -14.29 3.32 -11.87
CA MET A 80 -13.73 4.12 -10.78
C MET A 80 -13.67 3.30 -9.49
N PRO A 81 -12.94 3.73 -8.44
CA PRO A 81 -12.95 3.04 -7.15
C PRO A 81 -14.36 2.85 -6.59
N GLU A 82 -14.61 1.72 -5.92
CA GLU A 82 -15.94 1.28 -5.46
C GLU A 82 -16.63 2.30 -4.57
N LYS A 83 -15.87 3.11 -3.83
CA LYS A 83 -16.39 4.17 -2.96
C LYS A 83 -17.17 5.26 -3.69
N TYR A 84 -16.99 5.41 -5.01
CA TYR A 84 -17.67 6.41 -5.83
C TYR A 84 -18.86 5.85 -6.61
N HIS A 85 -19.07 4.52 -6.60
CA HIS A 85 -20.08 3.88 -7.45
C HIS A 85 -21.50 4.34 -7.15
N GLU A 86 -21.87 4.48 -5.88
CA GLU A 86 -23.24 4.86 -5.50
C GLU A 86 -23.57 6.30 -5.91
N GLU A 87 -22.58 7.20 -5.83
CA GLU A 87 -22.73 8.57 -6.33
C GLU A 87 -22.84 8.59 -7.86
N ALA A 88 -21.95 7.87 -8.54
CA ALA A 88 -21.97 7.74 -9.99
C ALA A 88 -23.31 7.20 -10.51
N ILE A 89 -23.87 6.18 -9.84
CA ILE A 89 -25.20 5.62 -10.18
C ILE A 89 -26.28 6.68 -10.07
N ARG A 90 -26.36 7.41 -8.95
CA ARG A 90 -27.37 8.47 -8.76
C ARG A 90 -27.30 9.53 -9.86
N THR A 91 -26.10 9.94 -10.25
CA THR A 91 -25.90 10.90 -11.34
C THR A 91 -26.39 10.34 -12.67
N LEU A 92 -26.02 9.10 -13.00
CA LEU A 92 -26.42 8.45 -14.25
C LEU A 92 -27.94 8.28 -14.35
N GLU A 93 -28.57 7.80 -13.28
CA GLU A 93 -30.03 7.61 -13.22
C GLU A 93 -30.79 8.95 -13.35
N THR A 94 -30.28 10.02 -12.72
CA THR A 94 -30.86 11.38 -12.84
C THR A 94 -30.81 11.89 -14.28
N LEU A 95 -29.75 11.54 -15.02
CA LEU A 95 -29.57 11.89 -16.43
C LEU A 95 -30.26 10.91 -17.39
N GLY A 96 -30.95 9.88 -16.87
CA GLY A 96 -31.71 8.90 -17.67
C GLY A 96 -30.88 7.72 -18.18
N PHE A 97 -29.61 7.58 -17.77
CA PHE A 97 -28.79 6.40 -18.10
C PHE A 97 -29.13 5.25 -17.15
N MET A 98 -29.89 4.27 -17.64
CA MET A 98 -30.37 3.14 -16.83
C MET A 98 -29.56 1.84 -17.01
N ASP A 99 -28.75 1.77 -18.07
CA ASP A 99 -27.99 0.56 -18.44
C ASP A 99 -26.50 0.74 -18.15
N PHE A 100 -26.05 0.24 -17.00
CA PHE A 100 -24.65 0.33 -16.58
C PHE A 100 -24.11 -0.93 -15.89
N GLU A 101 -22.78 -1.07 -15.90
CA GLU A 101 -22.03 -2.06 -15.15
C GLU A 101 -20.95 -1.41 -14.28
N LYS A 102 -20.84 -1.86 -13.02
CA LYS A 102 -19.80 -1.42 -12.08
C LYS A 102 -18.52 -2.20 -12.31
N ILE A 103 -17.43 -1.50 -12.60
CA ILE A 103 -16.08 -2.08 -12.70
C ILE A 103 -15.17 -1.29 -11.77
N GLY A 104 -15.07 -1.80 -10.54
CA GLY A 104 -14.24 -1.22 -9.50
C GLY A 104 -12.78 -1.62 -9.58
N LEU A 105 -11.98 -1.04 -8.67
CA LEU A 105 -10.54 -1.31 -8.55
C LEU A 105 -10.26 -2.80 -8.40
N LYS A 106 -11.01 -3.50 -7.55
CA LYS A 106 -10.79 -4.94 -7.32
C LYS A 106 -10.98 -5.76 -8.58
N LYS A 107 -12.06 -5.50 -9.32
CA LYS A 107 -12.41 -6.28 -10.52
C LYS A 107 -11.37 -6.08 -11.62
N VAL A 108 -10.91 -4.84 -11.82
CA VAL A 108 -9.88 -4.55 -12.84
C VAL A 108 -8.49 -5.09 -12.43
N SER A 109 -8.10 -4.98 -11.15
CA SER A 109 -6.83 -5.53 -10.67
C SER A 109 -6.75 -7.04 -10.83
N ILE A 110 -7.81 -7.79 -10.52
CA ILE A 110 -7.83 -9.25 -10.71
C ILE A 110 -7.66 -9.61 -12.20
N LEU A 111 -8.31 -8.89 -13.11
CA LEU A 111 -8.20 -9.15 -14.54
C LEU A 111 -6.80 -8.83 -15.06
N LYS A 112 -6.32 -7.60 -14.80
CA LYS A 112 -5.00 -7.16 -15.24
C LYS A 112 -3.91 -8.03 -14.64
N GLY A 113 -4.01 -8.41 -13.37
CA GLY A 113 -3.05 -9.30 -12.73
C GLY A 113 -2.92 -10.63 -13.46
N LYS A 114 -4.03 -11.27 -13.84
CA LYS A 114 -4.02 -12.52 -14.61
C LYS A 114 -3.39 -12.36 -15.99
N ASP A 115 -3.73 -11.28 -16.68
CA ASP A 115 -3.16 -10.93 -17.97
C ASP A 115 -1.64 -10.75 -17.90
N MET A 116 -1.18 -10.01 -16.90
CA MET A 116 0.24 -9.76 -16.65
C MET A 116 0.97 -11.06 -16.32
N ILE A 117 0.42 -11.89 -15.42
CA ILE A 117 0.99 -13.21 -15.10
C ILE A 117 1.15 -14.04 -16.37
N GLN A 118 0.10 -14.12 -17.21
CA GLN A 118 0.14 -14.89 -18.45
C GLN A 118 1.20 -14.37 -19.42
N ASP A 119 1.21 -13.07 -19.70
CA ASP A 119 2.04 -12.47 -20.74
C ASP A 119 3.50 -12.35 -20.30
N ILE A 120 3.76 -11.95 -19.06
CA ILE A 120 5.11 -11.75 -18.53
C ILE A 120 5.78 -13.09 -18.25
N ASN A 121 5.10 -14.05 -17.61
CA ASN A 121 5.72 -15.33 -17.27
C ASN A 121 6.12 -16.16 -18.49
N LYS A 122 5.36 -16.01 -19.60
CA LYS A 122 5.68 -16.66 -20.88
C LYS A 122 7.02 -16.18 -21.45
N ASN A 123 7.38 -14.93 -21.19
CA ASN A 123 8.53 -14.27 -21.82
C ASN A 123 9.69 -14.00 -20.85
N SER A 124 9.44 -14.05 -19.53
CA SER A 124 10.45 -13.82 -18.51
C SER A 124 11.43 -15.00 -18.38
N LYS A 125 12.71 -14.68 -18.34
CA LYS A 125 13.81 -15.63 -18.16
C LYS A 125 14.29 -15.70 -16.72
N LYS A 126 14.21 -14.57 -15.99
CA LYS A 126 14.80 -14.43 -14.65
C LYS A 126 13.82 -14.58 -13.49
N PHE A 127 12.53 -14.44 -13.75
CA PHE A 127 11.52 -14.41 -12.68
C PHE A 127 10.18 -14.98 -13.16
N PHE A 128 9.24 -15.11 -12.24
CA PHE A 128 7.82 -15.26 -12.56
C PHE A 128 6.98 -14.43 -11.60
N LEU A 129 5.81 -14.02 -12.08
CA LEU A 129 4.77 -13.35 -11.32
C LEU A 129 3.75 -14.38 -10.83
N ALA A 130 3.20 -14.15 -9.64
CA ALA A 130 2.08 -14.90 -9.10
C ALA A 130 1.06 -13.94 -8.46
N GLU A 131 -0.18 -14.42 -8.31
CA GLU A 131 -1.20 -13.68 -7.54
C GLU A 131 -0.75 -13.60 -6.08
N SER A 132 -0.82 -12.42 -5.47
CA SER A 132 -0.61 -12.27 -4.04
C SER A 132 -1.74 -12.93 -3.27
N LEU A 133 -1.41 -13.85 -2.35
CA LEU A 133 -2.39 -14.59 -1.55
C LEU A 133 -3.21 -13.69 -0.61
N TYR A 134 -2.65 -12.55 -0.25
CA TYR A 134 -3.11 -11.74 0.88
C TYR A 134 -3.60 -10.34 0.51
N ASP A 135 -3.35 -9.89 -0.73
CA ASP A 135 -3.78 -8.57 -1.20
C ASP A 135 -3.96 -8.59 -2.73
N TYR A 136 -5.21 -8.48 -3.19
CA TYR A 136 -5.59 -8.57 -4.61
C TYR A 136 -5.04 -7.43 -5.48
N SER A 137 -4.51 -6.37 -4.88
CA SER A 137 -3.95 -5.22 -5.59
C SER A 137 -2.48 -5.39 -5.97
N TRP A 138 -1.84 -6.46 -5.50
CA TRP A 138 -0.43 -6.76 -5.74
C TRP A 138 -0.24 -8.11 -6.43
N LEU A 139 0.89 -8.24 -7.12
CA LEU A 139 1.49 -9.49 -7.53
C LEU A 139 2.72 -9.77 -6.70
N ASP A 140 3.06 -11.05 -6.59
CA ASP A 140 4.34 -11.50 -6.09
C ASP A 140 5.28 -11.73 -7.26
N ILE A 141 6.52 -11.28 -7.13
CA ILE A 141 7.60 -11.60 -8.06
C ILE A 141 8.58 -12.54 -7.37
N PHE A 142 8.84 -13.68 -8.01
CA PHE A 142 9.76 -14.71 -7.54
C PHE A 142 10.92 -14.85 -8.52
N GLU A 143 12.14 -14.88 -8.00
CA GLU A 143 13.33 -15.16 -8.80
C GLU A 143 13.33 -16.63 -9.28
N LYS A 144 13.71 -16.87 -10.54
CA LYS A 144 13.95 -18.22 -11.07
C LYS A 144 15.38 -18.62 -10.72
N ASP A 145 15.61 -18.94 -9.46
CA ASP A 145 16.84 -19.61 -9.05
C ASP A 145 16.81 -21.00 -9.70
N GLY A 146 17.94 -21.53 -10.21
CA GLY A 146 17.97 -22.75 -11.06
C GLY A 146 17.40 -24.05 -10.44
N PHE A 147 16.84 -23.98 -9.24
CA PHE A 147 16.06 -24.99 -8.54
C PHE A 147 14.66 -24.41 -8.28
N GLY A 148 13.65 -24.88 -9.00
CA GLY A 148 12.40 -24.16 -9.18
C GLY A 148 11.47 -24.02 -7.95
N ASN A 149 10.62 -22.99 -8.06
CA ASN A 149 9.29 -22.81 -7.48
C ASN A 149 9.04 -23.41 -6.08
N LYS A 150 9.79 -22.99 -5.06
CA LYS A 150 9.34 -23.19 -3.68
C LYS A 150 8.68 -21.92 -3.15
N LYS A 151 7.62 -22.11 -2.38
CA LYS A 151 6.90 -21.03 -1.69
C LYS A 151 7.78 -20.31 -0.64
N GLU A 152 8.87 -20.96 -0.25
CA GLU A 152 9.91 -20.49 0.69
C GLU A 152 10.95 -19.58 0.02
N ASP A 153 10.87 -19.37 -1.31
CA ASP A 153 11.81 -18.57 -2.08
C ASP A 153 11.55 -17.07 -1.89
N ARG A 154 12.61 -16.26 -2.04
CA ARG A 154 12.53 -14.80 -1.89
C ARG A 154 11.49 -14.23 -2.85
N HIS A 155 10.56 -13.44 -2.30
CA HIS A 155 9.60 -12.69 -3.10
C HIS A 155 9.52 -11.22 -2.71
N TYR A 156 9.03 -10.44 -3.67
CA TYR A 156 8.78 -9.01 -3.54
C TYR A 156 7.38 -8.68 -4.04
N LYS A 157 6.78 -7.60 -3.52
CA LYS A 157 5.45 -7.14 -3.93
C LYS A 157 5.57 -6.18 -5.10
N PHE A 158 4.73 -6.34 -6.12
CA PHE A 158 4.67 -5.47 -7.30
C PHE A 158 3.22 -5.02 -7.57
N THR A 159 3.02 -3.74 -7.88
CA THR A 159 1.67 -3.18 -8.10
C THR A 159 1.09 -3.65 -9.43
N ILE A 160 -0.17 -4.09 -9.44
CA ILE A 160 -0.84 -4.49 -10.68
C ILE A 160 -1.12 -3.27 -11.56
N LEU A 161 -1.56 -2.17 -10.95
CA LEU A 161 -1.89 -0.97 -11.70
C LEU A 161 -0.63 -0.15 -11.94
N THR A 162 -0.09 -0.28 -13.15
CA THR A 162 1.07 0.45 -13.63
C THR A 162 0.77 1.09 -14.98
N ARG A 163 1.33 2.28 -15.20
CA ARG A 163 1.27 3.00 -16.49
C ARG A 163 2.14 2.37 -17.58
N LEU A 164 2.97 1.38 -17.23
CA LEU A 164 3.81 0.65 -18.18
C LEU A 164 2.98 -0.40 -18.93
N SER A 165 3.25 -0.56 -20.22
CA SER A 165 2.78 -1.73 -20.97
C SER A 165 3.47 -2.99 -20.47
N ASP A 166 2.86 -4.17 -20.68
CA ASP A 166 3.45 -5.45 -20.26
C ASP A 166 4.86 -5.68 -20.85
N THR A 167 5.10 -5.23 -22.10
CA THR A 167 6.42 -5.28 -22.73
C THR A 167 7.42 -4.34 -22.06
N GLY A 168 7.03 -3.08 -21.82
CA GLY A 168 7.91 -2.11 -21.15
C GLY A 168 8.20 -2.49 -19.69
N LEU A 169 7.22 -3.11 -19.02
CA LEU A 169 7.39 -3.67 -17.69
C LEU A 169 8.38 -4.83 -17.69
N LEU A 170 8.22 -5.81 -18.59
CA LEU A 170 9.14 -6.93 -18.74
C LEU A 170 10.56 -6.45 -19.01
N GLU A 171 10.75 -5.50 -19.93
CA GLU A 171 12.06 -4.93 -20.26
C GLU A 171 12.74 -4.28 -19.05
N LYS A 172 11.99 -3.58 -18.19
CA LYS A 172 12.53 -3.00 -16.95
C LYS A 172 12.90 -4.08 -15.95
N LEU A 173 12.02 -5.03 -15.69
CA LEU A 173 12.23 -6.12 -14.73
C LEU A 173 13.42 -7.00 -15.12
N GLU A 174 13.58 -7.33 -16.40
CA GLU A 174 14.70 -8.14 -16.90
C GLU A 174 16.07 -7.44 -16.77
N LYS A 175 16.11 -6.12 -16.62
CA LYS A 175 17.36 -5.37 -16.39
C LYS A 175 17.80 -5.39 -14.93
N LEU A 176 16.91 -5.70 -13.99
CA LEU A 176 17.22 -5.77 -12.58
C LEU A 176 18.03 -7.03 -12.23
N ASP A 177 18.84 -6.89 -11.19
CA ASP A 177 19.41 -8.01 -10.45
C ASP A 177 18.71 -7.98 -9.08
N PHE A 178 17.52 -8.61 -9.01
CA PHE A 178 16.60 -8.46 -7.87
C PHE A 178 17.30 -8.70 -6.55
N ARG A 179 18.03 -9.80 -6.43
CA ARG A 179 18.82 -10.11 -5.24
C ARG A 179 19.83 -9.02 -4.91
N LYS A 180 20.71 -8.62 -5.84
CA LYS A 180 21.75 -7.63 -5.53
C LYS A 180 21.16 -6.25 -5.24
N ASP A 181 20.16 -5.83 -5.99
CA ASP A 181 19.49 -4.55 -5.80
C ASP A 181 18.74 -4.52 -4.46
N TYR A 182 18.11 -5.63 -4.06
CA TYR A 182 17.52 -5.82 -2.74
C TYR A 182 18.60 -5.78 -1.64
N GLU A 183 19.60 -6.66 -1.70
CA GLU A 183 20.58 -6.82 -0.62
C GLU A 183 21.41 -5.53 -0.41
N ARG A 184 21.65 -4.78 -1.49
CA ARG A 184 22.28 -3.46 -1.42
C ARG A 184 21.46 -2.47 -0.60
N LEU A 185 20.14 -2.47 -0.75
CA LEU A 185 19.25 -1.49 -0.11
C LEU A 185 18.76 -1.95 1.27
N LEU A 186 18.42 -3.22 1.42
CA LEU A 186 17.62 -3.75 2.53
C LEU A 186 18.34 -4.84 3.34
N GLY A 187 19.54 -5.24 2.94
CA GLY A 187 20.35 -6.23 3.63
C GLY A 187 19.99 -7.67 3.22
N PRO A 188 20.52 -8.68 3.92
CA PRO A 188 20.24 -10.08 3.58
C PRO A 188 18.74 -10.37 3.68
N TYR A 189 18.19 -11.05 2.69
CA TYR A 189 16.78 -11.45 2.72
C TYR A 189 16.56 -12.57 3.74
N LEU A 190 15.58 -12.39 4.62
CA LEU A 190 15.13 -13.39 5.58
C LEU A 190 13.60 -13.34 5.68
N SER A 191 12.92 -14.39 5.23
CA SER A 191 11.47 -14.50 5.41
C SER A 191 11.14 -15.07 6.78
N LEU A 192 10.05 -14.59 7.38
CA LEU A 192 9.51 -15.14 8.62
C LEU A 192 9.09 -16.61 8.49
N GLU A 193 8.78 -17.07 7.27
CA GLU A 193 8.49 -18.49 7.01
C GLU A 193 9.73 -19.39 7.12
N GLN A 194 10.93 -18.82 7.06
CA GLN A 194 12.21 -19.54 7.13
C GLN A 194 12.74 -19.69 8.57
N LEU A 195 12.03 -19.17 9.58
CA LEU A 195 12.47 -19.29 10.96
C LEU A 195 12.46 -20.74 11.44
N GLU A 196 13.48 -21.12 12.20
CA GLU A 196 13.51 -22.41 12.88
C GLU A 196 12.42 -22.42 13.95
N THR A 197 11.61 -23.49 13.98
CA THR A 197 10.57 -23.67 14.99
C THR A 197 10.88 -24.88 15.86
N ALA A 198 10.69 -24.79 17.18
CA ALA A 198 10.87 -25.98 18.03
C ALA A 198 9.81 -27.06 17.77
N ASP A 199 10.23 -28.29 18.04
CA ASP A 199 9.37 -29.46 18.19
C ASP A 199 8.50 -29.29 19.45
N ASP A 200 7.23 -28.93 19.24
CA ASP A 200 6.07 -29.15 20.11
C ASP A 200 6.05 -28.63 21.56
N LYS A 201 7.05 -27.87 22.01
CA LYS A 201 6.97 -27.13 23.30
C LYS A 201 6.66 -25.66 23.06
N SER A 202 5.39 -25.33 22.80
CA SER A 202 4.92 -23.94 22.88
C SER A 202 5.18 -23.42 24.29
N ILE A 203 5.89 -22.31 24.42
CA ILE A 203 6.15 -21.70 25.73
C ILE A 203 4.89 -20.93 26.19
N GLY A 204 3.96 -20.68 25.26
CA GLY A 204 2.74 -19.94 25.48
C GLY A 204 3.03 -18.45 25.40
N LEU A 205 2.51 -17.80 24.37
CA LEU A 205 2.51 -16.34 24.25
C LEU A 205 1.74 -15.70 25.40
N ASP A 206 2.49 -15.06 26.28
CA ASP A 206 1.97 -14.03 27.18
C ASP A 206 2.19 -12.64 26.55
N GLU A 207 1.35 -11.67 26.93
CA GLU A 207 1.41 -10.27 26.48
C GLU A 207 2.75 -9.59 26.80
N SER A 208 3.54 -10.15 27.73
CA SER A 208 4.91 -9.70 28.04
C SER A 208 5.93 -10.01 26.93
N HIS A 209 5.63 -10.93 25.99
CA HIS A 209 6.55 -11.33 24.93
C HIS A 209 6.43 -10.45 23.68
N VAL A 210 5.25 -10.38 23.08
CA VAL A 210 4.98 -9.59 21.86
C VAL A 210 3.68 -8.83 22.06
N ALA A 211 3.69 -7.53 21.77
CA ALA A 211 2.49 -6.70 21.72
C ALA A 211 2.48 -5.89 20.42
N VAL A 212 1.47 -6.12 19.59
CA VAL A 212 1.25 -5.38 18.34
C VAL A 212 -0.02 -4.55 18.48
N TYR A 213 0.06 -3.25 18.26
CA TYR A 213 -1.09 -2.37 18.36
C TYR A 213 -1.70 -2.17 16.98
N MET A 214 -2.95 -2.63 16.82
CA MET A 214 -3.71 -2.44 15.59
C MET A 214 -4.39 -1.08 15.62
N VAL A 215 -3.90 -0.16 14.81
CA VAL A 215 -4.39 1.22 14.76
C VAL A 215 -5.71 1.29 14.00
N THR A 216 -6.69 1.92 14.63
CA THR A 216 -7.99 2.26 14.03
C THR A 216 -8.34 3.73 14.27
N CYS A 217 -9.22 4.31 13.46
CA CYS A 217 -9.73 5.67 13.62
C CYS A 217 -11.22 5.75 13.26
N GLN A 218 -11.85 6.89 13.56
CA GLN A 218 -13.27 7.12 13.24
C GLN A 218 -13.57 7.09 11.73
N LYS A 219 -12.58 7.37 10.87
CA LYS A 219 -12.72 7.34 9.40
C LYS A 219 -12.67 5.92 8.82
N ASP A 220 -12.37 4.91 9.63
CA ASP A 220 -12.29 3.54 9.19
C ASP A 220 -13.67 2.98 8.80
N LYS A 221 -13.72 2.33 7.64
CA LYS A 221 -14.94 1.67 7.18
C LYS A 221 -15.05 0.28 7.79
N ALA A 222 -16.28 -0.15 8.04
CA ALA A 222 -16.59 -1.50 8.47
C ALA A 222 -15.95 -2.55 7.53
N LEU A 223 -15.44 -3.63 8.12
CA LEU A 223 -14.93 -4.78 7.39
C LEU A 223 -16.10 -5.62 6.86
N LYS A 224 -15.95 -6.20 5.68
CA LYS A 224 -16.95 -7.08 5.05
C LYS A 224 -17.11 -8.40 5.79
N ALA A 225 -16.05 -8.88 6.43
CA ALA A 225 -16.03 -10.12 7.19
C ALA A 225 -15.58 -9.86 8.63
N LYS A 226 -16.10 -10.67 9.57
CA LYS A 226 -15.59 -10.68 10.93
C LYS A 226 -14.16 -11.23 10.92
N TYR A 227 -13.26 -10.48 11.54
CA TYR A 227 -11.88 -10.88 11.75
C TYR A 227 -11.60 -10.86 13.25
N GLN A 228 -11.02 -11.95 13.76
CA GLN A 228 -10.57 -12.02 15.13
C GLN A 228 -9.04 -11.99 15.12
N PRO A 229 -8.42 -10.91 15.61
CA PRO A 229 -6.97 -10.82 15.65
C PRO A 229 -6.40 -11.79 16.69
N TYR A 230 -5.12 -12.14 16.55
CA TYR A 230 -4.38 -12.93 17.54
C TYR A 230 -4.31 -12.22 18.90
N ARG A 231 -4.02 -12.99 19.96
CA ARG A 231 -4.05 -12.46 21.34
C ARG A 231 -3.04 -11.34 21.59
N TYR A 232 -1.88 -11.40 20.92
CA TYR A 232 -0.84 -10.38 21.01
C TYR A 232 -1.18 -9.08 20.24
N VAL A 233 -2.34 -9.01 19.58
CA VAL A 233 -2.77 -7.85 18.80
C VAL A 233 -3.83 -7.05 19.56
N HIS A 234 -3.51 -5.81 19.91
CA HIS A 234 -4.33 -4.93 20.74
C HIS A 234 -4.91 -3.78 19.90
N PRO A 235 -6.23 -3.69 19.70
CA PRO A 235 -6.84 -2.55 19.04
C PRO A 235 -6.59 -1.23 19.79
N LEU A 236 -6.09 -0.22 19.08
CA LEU A 236 -5.77 1.12 19.59
C LEU A 236 -6.39 2.19 18.69
N GLN A 237 -7.21 3.07 19.27
CA GLN A 237 -7.82 4.17 18.52
C GLN A 237 -6.88 5.36 18.44
N ALA A 238 -6.60 5.80 17.22
CA ALA A 238 -5.88 7.02 16.90
C ALA A 238 -6.84 8.22 16.75
N GLY A 239 -6.35 9.42 17.10
CA GLY A 239 -7.13 10.66 17.05
C GLY A 239 -8.35 10.64 17.96
N ALA A 240 -8.26 9.93 19.09
CA ALA A 240 -9.37 9.80 20.04
C ALA A 240 -9.85 11.15 20.58
N VAL A 241 -8.96 12.12 20.79
CA VAL A 241 -9.33 13.47 21.26
C VAL A 241 -10.22 14.24 20.28
N LEU A 242 -10.25 13.82 19.01
CA LEU A 242 -11.01 14.49 17.95
C LEU A 242 -12.44 13.96 17.80
N VAL A 243 -12.86 13.00 18.63
CA VAL A 243 -14.15 12.33 18.50
C VAL A 243 -14.80 12.05 19.86
N ASP A 244 -16.13 12.10 19.90
CA ASP A 244 -16.88 11.86 21.15
C ASP A 244 -17.01 10.38 21.50
N ILE A 245 -16.83 9.48 20.52
CA ILE A 245 -17.08 8.03 20.68
C ILE A 245 -15.76 7.26 20.50
N GLN A 246 -15.36 6.61 21.58
CA GLN A 246 -14.28 5.65 21.59
C GLN A 246 -14.77 4.25 21.14
N ARG A 247 -14.09 3.64 20.18
CA ARG A 247 -14.40 2.35 19.54
C ARG A 247 -13.61 1.18 20.12
N THR A 248 -12.49 1.45 20.78
CA THR A 248 -11.58 0.45 21.34
C THR A 248 -11.34 0.71 22.81
N ARG A 249 -10.80 -0.27 23.55
CA ARG A 249 -10.46 -0.07 24.97
C ARG A 249 -9.25 0.85 25.16
N LEU A 250 -8.28 0.78 24.25
CA LEU A 250 -7.10 1.64 24.24
C LEU A 250 -7.29 2.79 23.26
N ALA A 251 -6.83 3.98 23.62
CA ALA A 251 -6.90 5.18 22.83
C ALA A 251 -5.61 5.99 22.99
N ASP A 252 -5.27 6.75 21.96
CA ASP A 252 -4.02 7.51 21.88
C ASP A 252 -4.08 8.88 22.58
N ASP A 253 -5.17 9.23 23.26
CA ASP A 253 -5.38 10.51 23.96
C ASP A 253 -5.10 10.45 25.46
N MET A 254 -4.58 9.32 25.94
CA MET A 254 -4.25 9.10 27.36
C MET A 254 -2.75 9.28 27.62
N GLY A 255 -2.36 9.82 28.78
CA GLY A 255 -0.94 9.97 29.14
C GLY A 255 -0.21 10.98 28.25
N GLU A 256 1.08 10.75 27.97
CA GLU A 256 1.85 11.59 27.05
C GLU A 256 1.45 11.26 25.60
N ASN A 257 0.91 12.24 24.87
CA ASN A 257 0.35 11.98 23.55
C ASN A 257 0.38 13.19 22.60
N ILE A 258 0.01 12.91 21.35
CA ILE A 258 -0.15 13.87 20.25
C ILE A 258 -1.45 13.59 19.46
N SER A 259 -2.49 13.11 20.15
CA SER A 259 -3.75 12.67 19.51
C SER A 259 -4.40 13.77 18.67
N GLU A 260 -4.24 15.04 19.07
CA GLU A 260 -4.73 16.22 18.37
C GLU A 260 -4.11 16.41 16.99
N LYS A 261 -2.93 15.82 16.75
CA LYS A 261 -2.20 15.88 15.48
C LYS A 261 -2.63 14.80 14.47
N ASN A 262 -3.66 14.00 14.77
CA ASN A 262 -4.05 12.86 13.93
C ASN A 262 -4.42 13.24 12.49
N MET A 263 -4.83 14.49 12.22
CA MET A 263 -5.09 14.93 10.85
C MET A 263 -3.85 14.80 9.94
N SER A 264 -2.68 15.25 10.41
CA SER A 264 -1.43 15.24 9.66
C SER A 264 -0.56 14.01 9.93
N PHE A 265 -0.56 13.52 11.18
CA PHE A 265 0.26 12.39 11.62
C PHE A 265 -0.42 11.02 11.44
N ALA A 266 -1.75 10.98 11.29
CA ALA A 266 -2.52 9.75 11.14
C ALA A 266 -2.10 8.67 12.15
N GLU A 267 -1.74 7.46 11.69
CA GLU A 267 -1.34 6.34 12.55
C GLU A 267 -0.09 6.61 13.40
N MET A 268 0.69 7.65 13.09
CA MET A 268 1.85 8.05 13.90
C MET A 268 1.43 8.62 15.27
N THR A 269 0.20 9.09 15.48
CA THR A 269 -0.25 9.48 16.81
C THR A 269 -0.36 8.28 17.75
N ALA A 270 -0.85 7.15 17.22
CA ALA A 270 -0.85 5.87 17.92
C ALA A 270 0.58 5.34 18.14
N MET A 271 1.47 5.43 17.13
CA MET A 271 2.89 5.06 17.29
C MET A 271 3.55 5.83 18.45
N TYR A 272 3.30 7.14 18.53
CA TYR A 272 3.82 7.99 19.61
C TYR A 272 3.29 7.53 20.97
N TRP A 273 1.98 7.26 21.04
CA TRP A 273 1.36 6.78 22.26
C TRP A 273 1.95 5.44 22.73
N ILE A 274 2.19 4.50 21.80
CA ILE A 274 2.82 3.21 22.10
C ILE A 274 4.22 3.44 22.67
N TRP A 275 5.02 4.31 22.04
CA TRP A 275 6.36 4.62 22.50
C TRP A 275 6.38 5.17 23.94
N LYS A 276 5.42 6.03 24.29
CA LYS A 276 5.42 6.74 25.58
C LYS A 276 4.68 6.03 26.70
N ASN A 277 3.66 5.23 26.38
CA ASN A 277 2.71 4.74 27.37
C ASN A 277 2.54 3.21 27.37
N ALA A 278 2.87 2.51 26.28
CA ALA A 278 2.67 1.07 26.23
C ALA A 278 3.55 0.34 27.26
N PRO A 279 3.01 -0.69 27.95
CA PRO A 279 3.79 -1.53 28.83
C PRO A 279 5.06 -2.07 28.16
N SER A 280 6.10 -2.28 28.96
CA SER A 280 7.33 -2.93 28.49
C SER A 280 7.03 -4.37 28.10
N THR A 281 7.54 -4.76 26.94
CA THR A 281 7.39 -6.09 26.32
C THR A 281 8.66 -6.40 25.56
N LYS A 282 8.96 -7.67 25.25
CA LYS A 282 10.18 -7.95 24.47
C LYS A 282 10.11 -7.36 23.07
N TYR A 283 8.94 -7.43 22.42
CA TYR A 283 8.66 -6.83 21.12
C TYR A 283 7.43 -5.93 21.14
N LYS A 284 7.58 -4.73 20.58
CA LYS A 284 6.50 -3.79 20.32
C LYS A 284 6.27 -3.67 18.81
N GLY A 285 5.02 -3.54 18.41
CA GLY A 285 4.70 -3.37 17.00
C GLY A 285 3.47 -2.53 16.75
N LEU A 286 3.32 -2.12 15.49
CA LEU A 286 2.19 -1.39 14.99
C LEU A 286 1.72 -2.01 13.67
N CYS A 287 0.42 -2.24 13.55
CA CYS A 287 -0.24 -2.63 12.32
C CYS A 287 -1.51 -1.80 12.08
N HIS A 288 -2.09 -1.92 10.89
CA HIS A 288 -3.28 -1.14 10.51
C HIS A 288 -4.55 -1.98 10.64
N TYR A 289 -5.71 -1.36 10.85
CA TYR A 289 -6.98 -2.08 10.99
C TYR A 289 -7.31 -3.03 9.83
N ARG A 290 -6.85 -2.72 8.61
CA ARG A 290 -7.01 -3.56 7.40
C ARG A 290 -5.77 -4.31 6.97
N ARG A 291 -4.62 -4.14 7.62
CA ARG A 291 -3.36 -4.79 7.23
C ARG A 291 -2.73 -5.43 8.45
N HIS A 292 -2.78 -6.75 8.49
CA HIS A 292 -2.30 -7.57 9.60
C HIS A 292 -1.10 -8.38 9.16
N PHE A 293 -0.04 -8.45 9.95
CA PHE A 293 1.08 -9.33 9.62
C PHE A 293 0.62 -10.78 9.45
N VAL A 294 1.10 -11.45 8.41
CA VAL A 294 0.96 -12.89 8.23
C VAL A 294 1.99 -13.55 9.16
N MET A 295 1.63 -13.58 10.43
CA MET A 295 2.42 -14.18 11.51
C MET A 295 1.44 -14.85 12.45
N ASN A 296 1.68 -16.12 12.77
CA ASN A 296 0.90 -16.82 13.79
C ASN A 296 1.58 -16.74 15.16
N GLU A 297 0.91 -17.23 16.20
CA GLU A 297 1.43 -17.26 17.57
C GLU A 297 2.76 -18.04 17.68
N LYS A 298 2.89 -19.20 17.01
CA LYS A 298 4.16 -19.95 17.02
C LYS A 298 5.32 -19.11 16.47
N GLN A 299 5.14 -18.45 15.34
CA GLN A 299 6.17 -17.59 14.74
C GLN A 299 6.52 -16.40 15.63
N ALA A 300 5.54 -15.82 16.31
CA ALA A 300 5.77 -14.73 17.25
C ALA A 300 6.60 -15.18 18.49
N GLU A 301 6.41 -16.41 18.99
CA GLU A 301 7.25 -17.01 20.05
C GLU A 301 8.70 -17.25 19.60
N GLU A 302 8.91 -17.51 18.31
CA GLU A 302 10.22 -17.89 17.77
C GLU A 302 11.12 -16.69 17.43
N LEU A 303 10.59 -15.45 17.47
CA LEU A 303 11.36 -14.24 17.15
C LEU A 303 12.61 -14.11 18.02
N GLU A 304 12.47 -14.26 19.34
CA GLU A 304 13.59 -14.17 20.28
C GLU A 304 14.60 -15.29 20.07
N ARG A 305 14.13 -16.53 19.91
CA ARG A 305 15.01 -17.69 19.72
C ARG A 305 15.84 -17.59 18.44
N ASN A 306 15.23 -17.06 17.38
CA ASN A 306 15.90 -16.81 16.11
C ASN A 306 16.70 -15.48 16.11
N ASN A 307 16.75 -14.77 17.24
CA ASN A 307 17.41 -13.48 17.41
C ASN A 307 16.98 -12.43 16.38
N ILE A 308 15.69 -12.38 16.05
CA ILE A 308 15.12 -11.40 15.11
C ILE A 308 15.04 -10.04 15.80
N ASP A 309 15.59 -9.00 15.17
CA ASP A 309 15.61 -7.66 15.75
C ASP A 309 14.34 -6.88 15.40
N VAL A 310 13.88 -7.04 14.16
CA VAL A 310 12.67 -6.42 13.63
C VAL A 310 12.05 -7.28 12.54
N VAL A 311 10.72 -7.32 12.52
CA VAL A 311 9.88 -7.86 11.45
C VAL A 311 9.25 -6.68 10.71
N LEU A 312 9.45 -6.64 9.39
CA LEU A 312 8.86 -5.65 8.48
C LEU A 312 7.95 -6.34 7.46
N THR A 313 7.23 -5.55 6.68
CA THR A 313 6.41 -6.07 5.58
C THR A 313 7.30 -6.53 4.42
N THR A 314 6.86 -7.51 3.64
CA THR A 314 7.53 -7.89 2.39
C THR A 314 7.73 -6.64 1.51
N PRO A 315 8.97 -6.35 1.07
CA PRO A 315 9.25 -5.12 0.33
C PRO A 315 8.50 -5.00 -0.98
N ARG A 316 8.13 -3.76 -1.31
CA ARG A 316 7.57 -3.41 -2.61
C ARG A 316 8.67 -3.02 -3.58
N LEU A 317 8.55 -3.50 -4.81
CA LEU A 317 9.37 -3.13 -5.95
C LEU A 317 8.74 -1.94 -6.71
N VAL A 318 9.48 -0.85 -6.84
CA VAL A 318 9.06 0.39 -7.51
C VAL A 318 10.04 0.75 -8.63
N LEU A 319 9.63 0.52 -9.88
CA LEU A 319 10.53 0.54 -11.05
C LEU A 319 11.00 1.92 -11.52
N ASN A 320 10.43 3.00 -10.97
CA ASN A 320 10.82 4.36 -11.31
C ASN A 320 11.60 5.05 -10.17
N GLY A 321 11.90 4.33 -9.08
CA GLY A 321 12.49 4.89 -7.87
C GLY A 321 11.46 5.15 -6.77
N ILE A 322 11.91 5.12 -5.52
CA ILE A 322 11.05 5.36 -4.34
C ILE A 322 10.56 6.81 -4.31
N LYS A 323 11.41 7.79 -4.64
CA LYS A 323 11.01 9.20 -4.73
C LYS A 323 9.88 9.38 -5.76
N GLU A 324 10.06 8.84 -6.96
CA GLU A 324 9.05 8.98 -8.02
C GLU A 324 7.74 8.28 -7.64
N MET A 325 7.81 7.10 -7.01
CA MET A 325 6.63 6.44 -6.47
C MET A 325 5.92 7.33 -5.44
N PHE A 326 6.65 7.94 -4.51
CA PHE A 326 6.06 8.82 -3.51
C PHE A 326 5.32 10.00 -4.15
N LEU A 327 5.93 10.66 -5.14
CA LEU A 327 5.36 11.82 -5.81
C LEU A 327 4.17 11.48 -6.72
N SER A 328 4.12 10.25 -7.25
CA SER A 328 3.09 9.82 -8.19
C SER A 328 1.90 9.12 -7.53
N ASP A 329 2.13 8.38 -6.45
CA ASP A 329 1.11 7.52 -5.81
C ASP A 329 0.50 8.14 -4.55
N THR A 330 1.08 9.23 -4.03
CA THR A 330 0.52 9.98 -2.90
C THR A 330 -0.12 11.29 -3.38
N PRO A 331 -1.09 11.86 -2.64
CA PRO A 331 -1.68 13.15 -3.00
C PRO A 331 -0.74 14.34 -2.71
N VAL A 332 0.43 14.10 -2.09
CA VAL A 332 1.36 15.17 -1.70
C VAL A 332 2.28 15.57 -2.87
N LYS A 333 2.99 16.68 -2.69
CA LYS A 333 3.83 17.30 -3.75
C LYS A 333 5.30 17.32 -3.32
N GLU A 334 6.14 17.81 -4.23
CA GLU A 334 7.59 17.93 -4.05
C GLU A 334 7.97 18.66 -2.75
N ASP A 335 7.18 19.66 -2.34
CA ASP A 335 7.38 20.43 -1.11
C ASP A 335 7.41 19.57 0.16
N VAL A 336 6.59 18.52 0.24
CA VAL A 336 6.56 17.59 1.37
C VAL A 336 7.83 16.74 1.39
N PHE A 337 8.31 16.30 0.22
CA PHE A 337 9.55 15.53 0.10
C PHE A 337 10.77 16.39 0.47
N GLU A 338 10.81 17.64 0.02
CA GLU A 338 11.86 18.60 0.37
C GLU A 338 11.87 18.90 1.87
N ASN A 339 10.72 19.17 2.49
CA ASN A 339 10.63 19.38 3.94
C ASN A 339 11.13 18.13 4.69
N MET A 340 10.72 16.93 4.28
CA MET A 340 11.21 15.67 4.87
C MET A 340 12.73 15.55 4.79
N MET A 341 13.34 15.82 3.63
CA MET A 341 14.79 15.72 3.45
C MET A 341 15.56 16.77 4.26
N ASN A 342 15.04 18.00 4.34
CA ASN A 342 15.63 19.06 5.15
C ASN A 342 15.55 18.72 6.65
N SER A 343 14.38 18.32 7.14
CA SER A 343 14.20 17.89 8.52
C SER A 343 15.03 16.65 8.87
N LEU A 344 15.21 15.71 7.94
CA LEU A 344 16.11 14.58 8.11
C LEU A 344 17.56 15.05 8.29
N GLN A 345 18.02 15.98 7.46
CA GLN A 345 19.37 16.52 7.56
C GLN A 345 19.59 17.26 8.88
N ASP A 346 18.62 18.08 9.30
CA ASP A 346 18.71 18.87 10.53
C ASP A 346 18.73 17.99 11.79
N MET A 347 17.95 16.90 11.80
CA MET A 347 17.76 16.07 13.00
C MET A 347 18.63 14.82 13.05
N ALA A 348 19.00 14.24 11.90
CA ALA A 348 19.79 13.01 11.80
C ALA A 348 21.18 13.20 11.18
N GLY A 349 21.49 14.41 10.68
CA GLY A 349 22.79 14.78 10.16
C GLY A 349 23.06 14.35 8.70
N ASN A 350 24.17 14.86 8.15
CA ASN A 350 24.53 14.70 6.73
C ASN A 350 24.72 13.24 6.31
N THR A 351 25.21 12.37 7.20
CA THR A 351 25.38 10.94 6.90
C THR A 351 24.05 10.28 6.52
N TYR A 352 23.00 10.58 7.27
CA TYR A 352 21.65 10.08 7.00
C TYR A 352 21.09 10.70 5.72
N ALA A 353 21.21 12.02 5.57
CA ALA A 353 20.70 12.74 4.40
C ALA A 353 21.35 12.26 3.08
N ASP A 354 22.66 12.01 3.07
CA ASP A 354 23.37 11.52 1.88
C ASP A 354 23.05 10.07 1.58
N TYR A 355 22.84 9.24 2.60
CA TYR A 355 22.32 7.88 2.40
C TYR A 355 20.91 7.93 1.81
N ALA A 356 20.02 8.76 2.35
CA ALA A 356 18.64 8.90 1.91
C ALA A 356 18.51 9.31 0.43
N LYS A 357 19.36 10.22 -0.06
CA LYS A 357 19.41 10.59 -1.49
C LYS A 357 19.59 9.35 -2.38
N ARG A 358 20.59 8.52 -2.08
CA ARG A 358 20.86 7.28 -2.84
C ARG A 358 19.79 6.22 -2.65
N TYR A 359 19.26 6.11 -1.43
CA TYR A 359 18.22 5.16 -1.09
C TYR A 359 16.92 5.45 -1.85
N PHE A 360 16.49 6.72 -1.92
CA PHE A 360 15.24 7.08 -2.58
C PHE A 360 15.27 7.00 -4.11
N ASP A 361 16.46 6.90 -4.72
CA ASP A 361 16.65 6.52 -6.12
C ASP A 361 16.56 4.98 -6.35
N GLY A 362 16.56 4.21 -5.26
CA GLY A 362 16.46 2.75 -5.27
C GLY A 362 15.07 2.22 -5.58
N PHE A 363 14.94 0.89 -5.65
CA PHE A 363 13.73 0.22 -6.15
C PHE A 363 12.96 -0.57 -5.09
N PHE A 364 13.47 -0.73 -3.88
CA PHE A 364 12.84 -1.54 -2.83
C PHE A 364 12.62 -0.75 -1.56
N TYR A 365 11.41 -0.83 -1.01
CA TYR A 365 11.07 -0.23 0.28
C TYR A 365 10.05 -1.08 1.05
N TYR A 366 10.07 -0.93 2.38
CA TYR A 366 9.10 -1.48 3.32
C TYR A 366 7.86 -0.58 3.39
N PRO A 367 6.69 -1.01 2.90
CA PRO A 367 5.50 -0.16 2.87
C PRO A 367 4.73 -0.09 4.20
N ASN A 368 3.85 0.92 4.27
CA ASN A 368 2.79 1.11 5.26
C ASN A 368 3.28 1.36 6.69
N ASN A 369 4.49 1.85 6.97
CA ASN A 369 4.98 2.14 8.33
C ASN A 369 4.66 1.08 9.42
N MET A 370 4.56 -0.19 9.02
CA MET A 370 4.24 -1.33 9.89
C MET A 370 5.53 -2.03 10.31
N LEU A 371 5.67 -2.30 11.61
CA LEU A 371 6.82 -3.02 12.14
C LEU A 371 6.46 -3.80 13.42
N ILE A 372 7.28 -4.79 13.74
CA ILE A 372 7.37 -5.42 15.07
C ILE A 372 8.85 -5.48 15.42
N ALA A 373 9.30 -4.77 16.44
CA ALA A 373 10.72 -4.68 16.78
C ALA A 373 10.95 -4.96 18.27
N LYS A 374 12.16 -5.41 18.62
CA LYS A 374 12.58 -5.45 20.03
C LYS A 374 12.35 -4.09 20.68
N GLU A 375 11.90 -4.03 21.93
CA GLU A 375 11.50 -2.77 22.57
C GLU A 375 12.58 -1.68 22.47
N LYS A 376 13.85 -2.02 22.70
CA LYS A 376 14.94 -1.05 22.56
C LYS A 376 15.01 -0.46 21.15
N ILE A 377 14.91 -1.30 20.11
CA ILE A 377 14.97 -0.88 18.71
C ILE A 377 13.74 -0.04 18.36
N PHE A 378 12.56 -0.44 18.83
CA PHE A 378 11.33 0.34 18.66
C PHE A 378 11.46 1.75 19.27
N ASN A 379 12.03 1.84 20.48
CA ASN A 379 12.24 3.12 21.17
C ASN A 379 13.31 3.98 20.48
N ASP A 380 14.41 3.39 20.02
CA ASP A 380 15.46 4.09 19.27
C ASP A 380 14.91 4.63 17.94
N TYR A 381 14.12 3.82 17.22
CA TYR A 381 13.40 4.21 16.02
C TYR A 381 12.42 5.35 16.28
N CYS A 382 11.57 5.24 17.30
CA CYS A 382 10.60 6.29 17.65
C CYS A 382 11.29 7.60 18.02
N ASN A 383 12.37 7.54 18.80
CA ASN A 383 13.17 8.72 19.12
C ASN A 383 13.73 9.39 17.87
N TRP A 384 14.23 8.61 16.91
CA TRP A 384 14.73 9.12 15.64
C TRP A 384 13.61 9.73 14.78
N ILE A 385 12.54 8.98 14.51
CA ILE A 385 11.51 9.42 13.55
C ILE A 385 10.73 10.63 14.08
N PHE A 386 10.34 10.66 15.36
CA PHE A 386 9.57 11.79 15.90
C PHE A 386 10.38 13.07 15.97
N SER A 387 11.70 12.99 16.13
CA SER A 387 12.56 14.18 16.04
C SER A 387 12.44 14.84 14.66
N ILE A 388 12.38 14.04 13.60
CA ILE A 388 12.24 14.49 12.21
C ILE A 388 10.81 14.97 11.92
N LEU A 389 9.78 14.20 12.29
CA LEU A 389 8.39 14.58 12.01
C LEU A 389 7.98 15.86 12.73
N PHE A 390 8.45 16.08 13.97
CA PHE A 390 8.21 17.36 14.66
C PHE A 390 8.99 18.50 14.01
N CYS A 391 10.20 18.26 13.50
CA CYS A 391 10.92 19.27 12.72
C CYS A 391 10.15 19.65 11.45
N MET A 392 9.57 18.68 10.74
CA MET A 392 8.73 18.94 9.56
C MET A 392 7.53 19.83 9.90
N GLU A 393 6.79 19.48 10.97
CA GLU A 393 5.66 20.27 11.44
C GLU A 393 6.08 21.72 11.78
N GLN A 394 7.22 21.89 12.46
CA GLN A 394 7.74 23.23 12.77
C GLN A 394 8.13 24.03 11.52
N ASN A 395 8.66 23.36 10.49
CA ASN A 395 8.98 24.00 9.22
C ASN A 395 7.70 24.42 8.47
N ASP A 396 6.66 23.59 8.47
CA ASP A 396 5.37 23.94 7.88
C ASP A 396 4.76 25.18 8.58
N LEU A 397 4.80 25.22 9.91
CA LEU A 397 4.34 26.38 10.70
C LEU A 397 5.12 27.65 10.38
N LYS A 398 6.46 27.58 10.29
CA LYS A 398 7.32 28.73 9.94
C LYS A 398 7.07 29.25 8.53
N ASN A 399 6.75 28.36 7.60
CA ASN A 399 6.49 28.70 6.20
C ASN A 399 5.02 29.04 5.93
N HIS A 400 4.18 29.14 6.97
CA HIS A 400 2.74 29.39 6.88
C HIS A 400 2.00 28.37 5.99
N VAL A 401 2.51 27.14 5.95
CA VAL A 401 1.92 26.03 5.21
C VAL A 401 0.78 25.45 6.04
N VAL A 402 -0.46 25.65 5.59
CA VAL A 402 -1.65 25.05 6.20
C VAL A 402 -2.11 23.90 5.30
N LYS A 403 -1.73 22.68 5.66
CA LYS A 403 -2.16 21.45 4.97
C LYS A 403 -3.22 20.75 5.81
N ASN A 404 -4.39 20.51 5.22
CA ASN A 404 -5.45 19.70 5.81
C ASN A 404 -5.45 18.28 5.21
N ASP A 405 -4.30 17.63 5.29
CA ASP A 405 -4.06 16.30 4.75
C ASP A 405 -3.09 15.51 5.65
N ARG A 406 -2.73 14.29 5.23
CA ARG A 406 -1.85 13.37 5.96
C ARG A 406 -0.38 13.43 5.54
N HIS A 407 0.10 14.58 5.08
CA HIS A 407 1.46 14.71 4.51
C HIS A 407 2.59 14.23 5.42
N ILE A 408 2.54 14.51 6.73
CA ILE A 408 3.55 14.03 7.68
C ILE A 408 3.51 12.49 7.79
N ALA A 409 2.32 11.89 7.82
CA ALA A 409 2.17 10.44 7.82
C ALA A 409 2.73 9.79 6.53
N PHE A 410 2.50 10.40 5.37
CA PHE A 410 3.08 9.92 4.11
C PHE A 410 4.62 9.95 4.15
N ALA A 411 5.22 11.03 4.67
CA ALA A 411 6.67 11.09 4.88
C ALA A 411 7.16 10.03 5.88
N ALA A 412 6.40 9.77 6.94
CA ALA A 412 6.72 8.74 7.93
C ALA A 412 6.82 7.34 7.30
N GLU A 413 6.01 7.01 6.29
CA GLU A 413 6.14 5.73 5.56
C GLU A 413 7.51 5.58 4.89
N LEU A 414 8.00 6.62 4.22
CA LEU A 414 9.34 6.60 3.61
C LEU A 414 10.45 6.54 4.66
N LEU A 415 10.34 7.36 5.71
CA LEU A 415 11.33 7.44 6.78
C LEU A 415 11.42 6.12 7.57
N THR A 416 10.31 5.42 7.77
CA THR A 416 10.31 4.09 8.40
C THR A 416 11.21 3.13 7.62
N SER A 417 10.99 3.05 6.30
CA SER A 417 11.80 2.16 5.46
C SER A 417 13.26 2.59 5.38
N LEU A 418 13.52 3.90 5.32
CA LEU A 418 14.86 4.47 5.31
C LEU A 418 15.64 4.11 6.58
N TYR A 419 15.02 4.21 7.76
CA TYR A 419 15.67 3.90 9.04
C TYR A 419 16.20 2.46 9.05
N PHE A 420 15.34 1.49 8.72
CA PHE A 420 15.74 0.08 8.72
C PHE A 420 16.69 -0.26 7.57
N SER A 421 16.59 0.43 6.43
CA SER A 421 17.57 0.33 5.34
C SER A 421 18.96 0.85 5.77
N PHE A 422 19.02 1.97 6.48
CA PHE A 422 20.27 2.52 7.01
C PHE A 422 20.93 1.57 8.03
N HIS A 423 20.13 0.92 8.86
CA HIS A 423 20.57 -0.03 9.89
C HIS A 423 20.57 -1.51 9.45
N LYS A 424 20.47 -1.78 8.15
CA LYS A 424 20.38 -3.15 7.61
C LYS A 424 21.56 -4.05 7.95
N ASP A 425 22.73 -3.47 8.23
CA ASP A 425 23.95 -4.21 8.58
C ASP A 425 24.11 -4.38 10.10
N ASP A 426 23.35 -3.62 10.90
CA ASP A 426 23.35 -3.66 12.37
C ASP A 426 22.24 -4.56 12.93
N LEU A 427 21.19 -4.81 12.15
CA LEU A 427 19.96 -5.46 12.59
C LEU A 427 19.66 -6.74 11.81
N LYS A 428 19.22 -7.79 12.50
CA LYS A 428 18.64 -8.98 11.88
C LYS A 428 17.17 -8.72 11.52
N ILE A 429 16.94 -8.24 10.29
CA ILE A 429 15.62 -7.90 9.76
C ILE A 429 14.98 -9.16 9.15
N ALA A 430 13.77 -9.50 9.59
CA ALA A 430 12.90 -10.47 8.92
C ALA A 430 11.76 -9.75 8.19
N VAL A 431 11.24 -10.36 7.13
CA VAL A 431 10.09 -9.85 6.38
C VAL A 431 8.94 -10.84 6.37
N THR A 432 7.71 -10.33 6.37
CA THR A 432 6.51 -11.14 6.16
C THR A 432 5.44 -10.36 5.40
N ASP A 433 4.54 -11.08 4.74
CA ASP A 433 3.39 -10.47 4.09
C ASP A 433 2.41 -9.86 5.12
N TYR A 434 1.46 -9.07 4.62
CA TYR A 434 0.30 -8.66 5.39
C TYR A 434 -0.99 -9.16 4.73
N LEU A 435 -1.93 -9.60 5.56
CA LEU A 435 -3.32 -9.88 5.21
C LEU A 435 -4.08 -8.56 5.04
N PHE A 436 -4.60 -8.32 3.84
CA PHE A 436 -5.51 -7.21 3.56
C PHE A 436 -6.97 -7.61 3.83
N LEU A 437 -7.62 -6.89 4.75
CA LEU A 437 -9.04 -7.07 5.07
C LEU A 437 -9.89 -6.05 4.31
N GLU A 438 -10.93 -6.53 3.62
CA GLU A 438 -11.84 -5.69 2.82
C GLU A 438 -12.95 -5.03 3.61
#